data_AF-A0A3B9BFA5-F1
#
_entry.id   AF-A0A3B9BFA5-F1
#
_cell.length_a   1.000
_cell.length_b   1.000
_cell.length_c   1.000
_cell.angle_alpha   90.00
_cell.angle_beta   90.00
_cell.angle_gamma   90.00
#
_symmetry.space_group_name_H-M   'P 1'
#
loop_
_entity.id
_entity.type
_entity.pdbx_description
1 polymer ?
#
loop_
_entity_poly.entity_id
_entity_poly.type
_entity_poly.pdbx_seq_one_letter_code
_entity_poly.pdbx_strand_id
1 'polypeptide(L)'
;LAFKGDVYEGLEAWKFKKEDFSFAQKKLRVLSGLYGLLKPLDLIQPYRLEMGTVYANPLGKDLYSFWGERLSQTINRDLKKEASNLVVNLASQEYFKAAQASKIKGEIISPSFLDEKNGKYKIISFYAKKARGYMANYLITNRINRVDELSKFSAHGYHYSKSDSTTTTPVFTRSEKQREVA
;
A
#
# COMPACT_ATOMS: atom_id res chain seq x y z
N LEU A 1 3.84 -11.68 13.65
CA LEU A 1 3.07 -10.82 12.71
C LEU A 1 1.74 -10.46 13.36
N ALA A 2 1.45 -9.18 13.56
CA ALA A 2 0.32 -8.74 14.39
C ALA A 2 -0.94 -8.35 13.61
N PHE A 3 -0.82 -7.61 12.51
CA PHE A 3 -1.99 -7.19 11.73
C PHE A 3 -2.64 -8.35 10.96
N LYS A 4 -3.98 -8.29 10.84
CA LYS A 4 -4.84 -9.24 10.13
C LYS A 4 -5.91 -8.48 9.33
N GLY A 5 -6.45 -9.11 8.28
CA GLY A 5 -7.47 -8.54 7.37
C GLY A 5 -7.02 -8.57 5.91
N ASP A 6 -7.91 -8.20 4.98
CA ASP A 6 -7.79 -8.43 3.53
C ASP A 6 -6.41 -8.07 2.94
N VAL A 7 -5.86 -6.90 3.30
CA VAL A 7 -4.53 -6.47 2.80
C VAL A 7 -3.43 -7.44 3.26
N TYR A 8 -3.47 -7.85 4.52
CA TYR A 8 -2.48 -8.76 5.09
C TYR A 8 -2.70 -10.21 4.63
N GLU A 9 -3.95 -10.56 4.34
CA GLU A 9 -4.26 -11.82 3.66
C GLU A 9 -3.69 -11.88 2.25
N GLY A 10 -3.72 -10.77 1.51
CA GLY A 10 -3.05 -10.71 0.21
C GLY A 10 -1.53 -10.61 0.32
N LEU A 11 -1.00 -9.99 1.36
CA LEU A 11 0.44 -9.88 1.57
C LEU A 11 1.07 -11.26 1.88
N GLU A 12 0.34 -12.14 2.55
CA GLU A 12 0.77 -13.49 2.92
C GLU A 12 2.15 -13.54 3.61
N ALA A 13 2.44 -12.56 4.48
CA ALA A 13 3.76 -12.43 5.11
C ALA A 13 4.15 -13.66 5.97
N TRP A 14 3.21 -14.51 6.35
CA TRP A 14 3.52 -15.78 7.03
C TRP A 14 4.25 -16.79 6.12
N LYS A 15 4.24 -16.59 4.81
CA LYS A 15 5.00 -17.38 3.82
C LYS A 15 6.39 -16.78 3.52
N PHE A 16 6.70 -15.59 4.05
CA PHE A 16 7.97 -14.92 3.77
C PHE A 16 9.15 -15.65 4.38
N LYS A 17 10.22 -15.76 3.61
CA LYS A 17 11.54 -16.20 4.08
C LYS A 17 12.28 -15.03 4.73
N LYS A 18 13.41 -15.32 5.37
CA LYS A 18 14.25 -14.32 6.05
C LYS A 18 14.67 -13.19 5.10
N GLU A 19 14.96 -13.52 3.84
CA GLU A 19 15.37 -12.57 2.82
C GLU A 19 14.21 -11.67 2.40
N ASP A 20 12.99 -12.21 2.36
CA ASP A 20 11.77 -11.44 2.06
C ASP A 20 11.48 -10.43 3.19
N PHE A 21 11.59 -10.87 4.45
CA PHE A 21 11.49 -9.95 5.58
C PHE A 21 12.58 -8.89 5.59
N SER A 22 13.82 -9.25 5.23
CA SER A 22 14.92 -8.31 5.14
C SER A 22 14.69 -7.25 4.06
N PHE A 23 14.12 -7.66 2.91
CA PHE A 23 13.74 -6.73 1.85
C PHE A 23 12.54 -5.87 2.26
N ALA A 24 11.49 -6.48 2.79
CA ALA A 24 10.30 -5.78 3.28
C ALA A 24 10.65 -4.76 4.36
N GLN A 25 11.56 -5.08 5.28
CA GLN A 25 11.99 -4.16 6.34
C GLN A 25 12.62 -2.88 5.78
N LYS A 26 13.27 -2.98 4.62
CA LYS A 26 13.83 -1.81 3.90
C LYS A 26 12.76 -1.08 3.09
N LYS A 27 11.91 -1.81 2.36
CA LYS A 27 11.07 -1.26 1.28
C LYS A 27 9.59 -1.05 1.63
N LEU A 28 9.05 -1.73 2.63
CA LEU A 28 7.63 -1.63 3.02
C LEU A 28 7.47 -0.73 4.25
N ARG A 29 6.41 0.08 4.24
CA ARG A 29 5.94 0.85 5.39
C ARG A 29 4.44 0.65 5.55
N VAL A 30 3.99 0.59 6.80
CA VAL A 30 2.57 0.47 7.17
C VAL A 30 2.17 1.75 7.90
N LEU A 31 1.21 2.49 7.36
CA LEU A 31 0.66 3.67 8.02
C LEU A 31 -0.22 3.23 9.20
N SER A 32 -0.12 3.94 10.31
CA SER A 32 -0.78 3.63 11.57
C SER A 32 -1.28 4.92 12.23
N GLY A 33 -2.52 4.92 12.73
CA GLY A 33 -3.04 6.08 13.48
C GLY A 33 -2.25 6.35 14.77
N LEU A 34 -1.82 5.30 15.46
CA LEU A 34 -1.08 5.40 16.72
C LEU A 34 0.44 5.51 16.55
N TYR A 35 1.02 4.73 15.64
CA TYR A 35 2.48 4.63 15.47
C TYR A 35 3.00 5.44 14.27
N GLY A 36 2.11 6.03 13.47
CA GLY A 36 2.46 6.84 12.32
C GLY A 36 2.91 6.00 11.15
N LEU A 37 4.18 5.60 11.12
CA LEU A 37 4.78 4.81 10.04
C LEU A 37 5.60 3.66 10.62
N LEU A 38 5.10 2.44 10.47
CA LEU A 38 5.72 1.21 10.96
C LEU A 38 6.52 0.50 9.86
N LYS A 39 7.59 -0.16 10.25
CA LYS A 39 8.27 -1.17 9.43
C LYS A 39 7.75 -2.58 9.77
N PRO A 40 7.86 -3.55 8.85
CA PRO A 40 7.39 -4.92 9.05
C PRO A 40 7.81 -5.63 10.34
N LEU A 41 9.00 -5.34 10.87
CA LEU A 41 9.56 -5.98 12.07
C LEU A 41 9.49 -5.09 13.33
N ASP A 42 8.85 -3.92 13.24
CA ASP A 42 8.64 -3.10 14.43
C ASP A 42 7.67 -3.80 15.39
N LEU A 43 8.01 -3.82 16.68
CA LEU A 43 7.13 -4.36 17.72
C LEU A 43 6.00 -3.38 18.02
N ILE A 44 4.78 -3.89 18.12
CA ILE A 44 3.60 -3.09 18.44
C ILE A 44 2.81 -3.75 19.57
N GLN A 45 2.08 -2.93 20.33
CA GLN A 45 1.06 -3.42 21.24
C GLN A 45 -0.30 -3.46 20.52
N PRO A 46 -1.24 -4.30 20.97
CA PRO A 46 -2.61 -4.30 20.45
C PRO A 46 -3.24 -2.92 20.63
N TYR A 47 -3.81 -2.37 19.57
CA TYR A 47 -4.51 -1.10 19.61
C TYR A 47 -5.59 -1.06 18.53
N ARG A 48 -6.56 -0.17 18.68
CA ARG A 48 -7.49 0.21 17.63
C ARG A 48 -7.61 1.73 17.60
N LEU A 49 -6.91 2.33 16.65
CA LEU A 49 -6.93 3.76 16.39
C LEU A 49 -6.72 3.98 14.88
N GLU A 50 -7.84 4.02 14.16
CA GLU A 50 -7.89 4.30 12.74
C GLU A 50 -7.45 5.74 12.45
N MET A 51 -6.82 5.99 11.29
CA MET A 51 -6.30 7.32 10.96
C MET A 51 -7.41 8.37 10.85
N GLY A 52 -8.61 7.95 10.42
CA GLY A 52 -9.78 8.82 10.32
C GLY A 52 -10.45 9.17 11.65
N THR A 53 -10.00 8.62 12.79
CA THR A 53 -10.63 8.89 14.09
C THR A 53 -10.49 10.37 14.47
N VAL A 54 -11.63 11.01 14.75
CA VAL A 54 -11.67 12.36 15.31
C VAL A 54 -11.25 12.27 16.77
N TYR A 55 -10.03 12.70 17.05
CA TYR A 55 -9.43 12.64 18.37
C TYR A 55 -8.72 13.96 18.66
N ALA A 56 -9.37 14.83 19.41
CA ALA A 56 -8.81 16.11 19.80
C ALA A 56 -7.55 15.91 20.65
N ASN A 57 -6.51 16.65 20.32
CA ASN A 57 -5.19 16.57 20.92
C ASN A 57 -4.51 17.95 20.89
N PRO A 58 -3.40 18.18 21.62
CA PRO A 58 -2.75 19.49 21.66
C PRO A 58 -2.32 20.06 20.29
N LEU A 59 -2.24 19.23 19.25
CA LEU A 59 -1.85 19.64 17.90
C LEU A 59 -3.04 19.80 16.95
N GLY A 60 -4.28 19.55 17.39
CA GLY A 60 -5.49 19.81 16.62
C GLY A 60 -6.65 18.87 16.91
N LYS A 61 -7.64 18.88 16.01
CA LYS A 61 -8.93 18.17 16.20
C LYS A 61 -8.91 16.69 15.84
N ASP A 62 -7.90 16.24 15.11
CA ASP A 62 -7.81 14.88 14.57
C ASP A 62 -6.36 14.39 14.44
N LEU A 63 -6.19 13.14 14.01
CA LEU A 63 -4.88 12.52 13.85
C LEU A 63 -4.11 13.06 12.63
N TYR A 64 -4.78 13.65 11.64
CA TYR A 64 -4.10 14.32 10.52
C TYR A 64 -3.36 15.55 11.01
N SER A 65 -4.02 16.39 11.83
CA SER A 65 -3.39 17.51 12.52
C SER A 65 -2.28 17.04 13.46
N PHE A 66 -2.52 15.96 14.22
CA PHE A 66 -1.51 15.41 15.12
C PHE A 66 -0.23 15.01 14.38
N TRP A 67 -0.34 14.23 13.31
CA TRP A 67 0.82 13.75 12.57
C TRP A 67 1.51 14.85 11.77
N GLY A 68 0.75 15.85 11.29
CA GLY A 68 1.29 16.98 10.54
C GLY A 68 2.20 16.50 9.41
N GLU A 69 3.40 17.07 9.32
CA GLU A 69 4.39 16.69 8.31
C GLU A 69 5.31 15.52 8.72
N ARG A 70 5.15 14.95 9.93
CA ARG A 70 6.11 13.94 10.44
C ARG A 70 6.17 12.70 9.54
N LEU A 71 5.03 12.30 8.96
CA LEU A 71 4.95 11.14 8.08
C LEU A 71 5.65 11.38 6.74
N SER A 72 5.38 12.50 6.07
CA SER A 72 6.06 12.87 4.81
C SER A 72 7.56 13.05 5.02
N GLN A 73 7.98 13.67 6.12
CA GLN A 73 9.38 13.82 6.49
C GLN A 73 10.07 12.46 6.72
N THR A 74 9.39 11.50 7.34
CA THR A 74 9.91 10.15 7.54
C THR A 74 10.04 9.40 6.21
N ILE A 75 9.02 9.48 5.34
CA ILE A 75 9.07 8.90 3.99
C ILE A 75 10.24 9.50 3.18
N ASN A 76 10.41 10.82 3.22
CA ASN A 76 11.52 11.49 2.53
C ASN A 76 12.90 11.05 3.05
N ARG A 77 13.02 10.80 4.36
CA ARG A 77 14.25 10.27 4.96
C ARG A 77 14.54 8.85 4.49
N ASP A 78 13.52 8.01 4.40
CA ASP A 78 13.63 6.64 3.88
C ASP A 78 14.01 6.64 2.40
N LEU A 79 13.37 7.48 1.57
CA LEU A 79 13.73 7.65 0.15
C LEU A 79 15.20 8.02 -0.02
N LYS A 80 15.68 9.03 0.74
CA LYS A 80 17.09 9.44 0.72
C LYS A 80 18.02 8.30 1.14
N LYS A 81 17.69 7.57 2.20
CA LYS A 81 18.49 6.45 2.71
C LYS A 81 18.62 5.31 1.69
N GLU A 82 17.54 5.04 0.96
CA GLU A 82 17.48 3.98 -0.04
C GLU A 82 17.93 4.43 -1.43
N ALA A 83 18.39 5.69 -1.58
CA ALA A 83 18.70 6.32 -2.86
C ALA A 83 17.58 6.10 -3.91
N SER A 84 16.32 6.17 -3.45
CA SER A 84 15.12 5.95 -4.26
C SER A 84 14.38 7.26 -4.46
N ASN A 85 13.73 7.38 -5.62
CA ASN A 85 12.80 8.48 -5.91
C ASN A 85 11.35 7.99 -6.06
N LEU A 86 11.05 6.74 -5.71
CA LEU A 86 9.75 6.11 -5.99
C LEU A 86 9.03 5.69 -4.71
N VAL A 87 7.75 6.05 -4.61
CA VAL A 87 6.80 5.56 -3.60
C VAL A 87 5.64 4.86 -4.31
N VAL A 88 5.48 3.56 -4.06
CA VAL A 88 4.27 2.84 -4.50
C VAL A 88 3.22 2.91 -3.40
N ASN A 89 2.18 3.70 -3.62
CA ASN A 89 1.09 3.88 -2.68
C ASN A 89 0.05 2.76 -2.84
N LEU A 90 0.08 1.81 -1.90
CA LEU A 90 -0.91 0.74 -1.75
C LEU A 90 -1.81 0.94 -0.52
N ALA A 91 -1.76 2.12 0.11
CA ALA A 91 -2.60 2.45 1.25
C ALA A 91 -4.00 2.90 0.81
N SER A 92 -4.98 2.87 1.71
CA SER A 92 -6.25 3.54 1.46
C SER A 92 -6.07 5.06 1.51
N GLN A 93 -7.01 5.80 0.92
CA GLN A 93 -6.97 7.27 0.95
C GLN A 93 -7.03 7.84 2.37
N GLU A 94 -7.76 7.19 3.27
CA GLU A 94 -7.82 7.56 4.69
C GLU A 94 -6.41 7.61 5.32
N TYR A 95 -5.61 6.57 5.11
CA TYR A 95 -4.26 6.55 5.66
C TYR A 95 -3.29 7.44 4.87
N PHE A 96 -3.34 7.39 3.53
CA PHE A 96 -2.39 8.12 2.69
C PHE A 96 -2.56 9.65 2.79
N LYS A 97 -3.76 10.14 3.10
CA LYS A 97 -4.00 11.56 3.39
C LYS A 97 -3.07 12.10 4.49
N ALA A 98 -2.79 11.30 5.53
CA ALA A 98 -1.89 11.68 6.61
C ALA A 98 -0.42 11.82 6.15
N ALA A 99 -0.04 11.18 5.05
CA ALA A 99 1.30 11.27 4.49
C ALA A 99 1.53 12.54 3.65
N GLN A 100 0.52 13.40 3.46
CA GLN A 100 0.61 14.67 2.73
C GLN A 100 1.38 14.55 1.41
N ALA A 101 0.78 13.90 0.40
CA ALA A 101 1.43 13.56 -0.88
C ALA A 101 2.28 14.69 -1.50
N SER A 102 1.79 15.94 -1.45
CA SER A 102 2.50 17.12 -1.99
C SER A 102 3.82 17.46 -1.28
N LYS A 103 4.09 16.88 -0.11
CA LYS A 103 5.31 17.06 0.68
C LYS A 103 6.31 15.91 0.49
N ILE A 104 5.92 14.84 -0.21
CA ILE A 104 6.80 13.73 -0.54
C ILE A 104 7.64 14.12 -1.75
N LYS A 105 8.97 13.97 -1.66
CA LYS A 105 9.94 14.39 -2.68
C LYS A 105 10.10 13.38 -3.82
N GLY A 106 9.54 12.18 -3.67
CA GLY A 106 9.54 11.12 -4.67
C GLY A 106 8.29 11.13 -5.56
N GLU A 107 8.42 10.48 -6.71
CA GLU A 107 7.30 10.12 -7.57
C GLU A 107 6.39 9.12 -6.85
N ILE A 108 5.09 9.41 -6.84
CA ILE A 108 4.09 8.56 -6.22
C ILE A 108 3.32 7.82 -7.32
N ILE A 109 3.41 6.50 -7.29
CA ILE A 109 2.64 5.61 -8.16
C ILE A 109 1.56 4.94 -7.31
N SER A 110 0.30 5.08 -7.69
CA SER A 110 -0.84 4.56 -6.94
C SER A 110 -1.62 3.53 -7.78
N PRO A 111 -1.22 2.24 -7.75
CA PRO A 111 -1.95 1.19 -8.46
C PRO A 111 -3.44 1.14 -8.08
N SER A 112 -4.30 0.98 -9.09
CA SER A 112 -5.73 0.79 -8.93
C SER A 112 -6.13 -0.62 -9.35
N PHE A 113 -7.00 -1.26 -8.57
CA PHE A 113 -7.46 -2.62 -8.80
C PHE A 113 -8.97 -2.61 -9.02
N LEU A 114 -9.37 -3.03 -10.22
CA LEU A 114 -10.76 -3.05 -10.66
C LEU A 114 -11.20 -4.49 -10.88
N ASP A 115 -12.37 -4.83 -10.36
CA ASP A 115 -13.02 -6.10 -10.62
C ASP A 115 -14.26 -5.84 -11.47
N GLU A 116 -14.51 -6.75 -12.40
CA GLU A 116 -15.74 -6.76 -13.18
C GLU A 116 -16.94 -7.08 -12.29
N LYS A 117 -18.05 -6.39 -12.52
CA LYS A 117 -19.38 -6.72 -12.00
C LYS A 117 -20.43 -6.27 -13.00
N ASN A 118 -21.19 -7.21 -13.56
CA ASN A 118 -22.20 -6.94 -14.59
C ASN A 118 -21.60 -6.24 -15.83
N GLY A 119 -20.47 -6.75 -16.34
CA GLY A 119 -19.81 -6.24 -17.55
C GLY A 119 -19.08 -4.90 -17.40
N LYS A 120 -18.97 -4.36 -16.17
CA LYS A 120 -18.25 -3.10 -15.90
C LYS A 120 -17.18 -3.29 -14.85
N TYR A 121 -15.99 -2.78 -15.13
CA TYR A 121 -14.87 -2.75 -14.18
C TYR A 121 -15.03 -1.59 -13.19
N LYS A 122 -14.95 -1.91 -11.89
CA LYS A 122 -14.98 -0.91 -10.83
C LYS A 122 -14.21 -1.37 -9.60
N ILE A 123 -13.90 -0.43 -8.71
CA ILE A 123 -13.31 -0.76 -7.42
C ILE A 123 -14.34 -1.50 -6.58
N ILE A 124 -14.05 -2.75 -6.22
CA ILE A 124 -14.80 -3.50 -5.22
C ILE A 124 -13.92 -3.56 -3.97
N SER A 125 -14.32 -2.84 -2.92
CA SER A 125 -13.44 -2.51 -1.77
C SER A 125 -12.72 -3.69 -1.13
N PHE A 126 -13.40 -4.83 -0.94
CA PHE A 126 -12.81 -6.04 -0.37
C PHE A 126 -11.70 -6.61 -1.28
N TYR A 127 -11.98 -6.76 -2.58
CA TYR A 127 -11.00 -7.25 -3.55
C TYR A 127 -9.84 -6.28 -3.73
N ALA A 128 -10.10 -4.98 -3.83
CA ALA A 128 -9.06 -3.97 -3.96
C ALA A 128 -8.11 -3.93 -2.75
N LYS A 129 -8.62 -4.14 -1.52
CA LYS A 129 -7.78 -4.29 -0.33
C LYS A 129 -6.87 -5.51 -0.45
N LYS A 130 -7.43 -6.67 -0.81
CA LYS A 130 -6.63 -7.89 -0.97
C LYS A 130 -5.59 -7.79 -2.09
N ALA A 131 -5.96 -7.16 -3.21
CA ALA A 131 -5.09 -6.92 -4.34
C ALA A 131 -3.90 -6.00 -4.02
N ARG A 132 -4.07 -4.99 -3.17
CA ARG A 132 -2.95 -4.20 -2.61
C ARG A 132 -1.97 -5.07 -1.84
N GLY A 133 -2.48 -6.03 -1.08
CA GLY A 133 -1.68 -7.06 -0.42
C GLY A 133 -0.89 -7.90 -1.43
N TYR A 134 -1.57 -8.43 -2.45
CA TYR A 134 -0.93 -9.23 -3.51
C TYR A 134 0.17 -8.46 -4.24
N MET A 135 -0.08 -7.17 -4.56
CA MET A 135 0.93 -6.32 -5.17
C MET A 135 2.12 -6.13 -4.24
N ALA A 136 1.91 -5.82 -2.96
CA ALA A 136 3.00 -5.70 -2.00
C ALA A 136 3.80 -7.01 -1.86
N ASN A 137 3.13 -8.16 -1.83
CA ASN A 137 3.78 -9.47 -1.88
C ASN A 137 4.64 -9.60 -3.13
N TYR A 138 4.08 -9.37 -4.32
CA TYR A 138 4.78 -9.44 -5.60
C TYR A 138 6.03 -8.57 -5.63
N LEU A 139 5.93 -7.30 -5.19
CA LEU A 139 7.08 -6.39 -5.14
C LEU A 139 8.19 -6.92 -4.23
N ILE A 140 7.80 -7.46 -3.08
CA ILE A 140 8.75 -7.99 -2.09
C ILE A 140 9.39 -9.25 -2.64
N THR A 141 8.61 -10.30 -2.94
CA THR A 141 9.09 -11.63 -3.29
C THR A 141 9.90 -11.65 -4.58
N ASN A 142 9.61 -10.75 -5.53
CA ASN A 142 10.35 -10.61 -6.79
C ASN A 142 11.42 -9.51 -6.76
N ARG A 143 11.63 -8.85 -5.62
CA ARG A 143 12.64 -7.79 -5.43
C ARG A 143 12.51 -6.64 -6.43
N ILE A 144 11.27 -6.31 -6.80
CA ILE A 144 10.97 -5.28 -7.80
C ILE A 144 11.49 -3.93 -7.33
N ASN A 145 12.27 -3.26 -8.18
CA ASN A 145 12.88 -1.97 -7.88
C ASN A 145 12.69 -0.92 -8.99
N ARG A 146 11.94 -1.24 -10.04
CA ARG A 146 11.63 -0.34 -11.14
C ARG A 146 10.13 -0.26 -11.40
N VAL A 147 9.67 0.93 -11.78
CA VAL A 147 8.24 1.23 -12.01
C VAL A 147 7.67 0.48 -13.21
N ASP A 148 8.46 0.23 -14.26
CA ASP A 148 8.03 -0.46 -15.47
C ASP A 148 7.63 -1.92 -15.21
N GLU A 149 8.19 -2.53 -14.16
CA GLU A 149 7.89 -3.91 -13.77
C GLU A 149 6.59 -4.08 -13.01
N LEU A 150 5.94 -2.99 -12.59
CA LEU A 150 4.59 -3.05 -12.01
C LEU A 150 3.59 -3.64 -13.00
N SER A 151 3.73 -3.32 -14.29
CA SER A 151 2.86 -3.80 -15.36
C SER A 151 2.85 -5.34 -15.51
N LYS A 152 3.88 -6.03 -14.99
CA LYS A 152 4.01 -7.49 -15.02
C LYS A 152 3.23 -8.19 -13.91
N PHE A 153 2.64 -7.45 -12.96
CA PHE A 153 1.83 -8.03 -11.90
C PHE A 153 0.59 -8.74 -12.47
N SER A 154 0.43 -10.02 -12.12
CA SER A 154 -0.67 -10.85 -12.62
C SER A 154 -1.25 -11.83 -11.60
N ALA A 155 -1.14 -11.52 -10.30
CA ALA A 155 -1.58 -12.44 -9.25
C ALA A 155 -3.12 -12.56 -9.21
N HIS A 156 -3.63 -13.77 -8.93
CA HIS A 156 -5.05 -14.05 -8.74
C HIS A 156 -5.97 -13.52 -9.84
N GLY A 157 -5.52 -13.60 -11.10
CA GLY A 157 -6.32 -13.23 -12.27
C GLY A 157 -6.32 -11.74 -12.63
N TYR A 158 -5.67 -10.88 -11.83
CA TYR A 158 -5.44 -9.49 -12.25
C TYR A 158 -4.49 -9.44 -13.44
N HIS A 159 -4.64 -8.40 -14.27
CA HIS A 159 -3.71 -8.08 -15.34
C HIS A 159 -3.71 -6.58 -15.60
N TYR A 160 -2.60 -6.05 -16.11
CA TYR A 160 -2.44 -4.63 -16.41
C TYR A 160 -3.34 -4.18 -17.57
N SER A 161 -4.12 -3.12 -17.36
CA SER A 161 -4.91 -2.46 -18.41
C SER A 161 -4.20 -1.21 -18.88
N LYS A 162 -3.56 -1.28 -20.05
CA LYS A 162 -2.85 -0.14 -20.64
C LYS A 162 -3.77 1.03 -20.97
N SER A 163 -4.99 0.75 -21.42
CA SER A 163 -5.96 1.78 -21.83
C SER A 163 -6.51 2.59 -20.65
N ASP A 164 -6.63 1.96 -19.47
CA ASP A 164 -7.16 2.62 -18.27
C ASP A 164 -6.07 3.26 -17.42
N SER A 165 -4.80 3.00 -17.74
CA SER A 165 -3.65 3.43 -16.94
C SER A 165 -3.15 4.81 -17.31
N THR A 166 -2.70 5.55 -16.30
CA THR A 166 -1.85 6.73 -16.47
C THR A 166 -0.43 6.41 -15.99
N THR A 167 0.51 7.33 -16.22
CA THR A 167 1.90 7.20 -15.74
C THR A 167 1.98 6.98 -14.23
N THR A 168 1.10 7.63 -13.45
CA THR A 168 1.09 7.56 -11.98
C THR A 168 0.04 6.61 -11.41
N THR A 169 -0.87 6.10 -12.23
CA THR A 169 -2.00 5.26 -11.79
C THR A 169 -2.10 4.04 -12.72
N PRO A 170 -1.24 3.02 -12.54
CA PRO A 170 -1.37 1.77 -13.26
C PRO A 170 -2.65 1.05 -12.79
N VAL A 171 -3.50 0.67 -13.75
CA VAL A 171 -4.77 0.00 -13.50
C VAL A 171 -4.62 -1.48 -13.78
N PHE A 172 -5.11 -2.30 -12.85
CA PHE A 172 -5.16 -3.75 -12.97
C PHE A 172 -6.61 -4.20 -12.91
N THR A 173 -7.04 -4.93 -13.94
CA THR A 173 -8.41 -5.42 -14.11
C THR A 173 -8.48 -6.92 -13.86
N ARG A 174 -9.61 -7.40 -13.35
CA ARG A 174 -9.91 -8.83 -13.19
C ARG A 174 -11.37 -9.11 -13.52
N SER A 175 -11.61 -10.01 -14.46
CA SER A 175 -12.97 -10.39 -14.88
C SER A 175 -13.66 -11.28 -13.84
N GLU A 176 -14.99 -11.41 -13.93
CA GLU A 176 -15.75 -12.31 -13.03
C GLU A 176 -15.29 -13.76 -13.20
N LYS A 177 -15.05 -14.20 -14.44
CA LYS A 177 -14.52 -15.52 -14.76
C LYS A 177 -13.14 -15.77 -14.16
N GLN A 178 -12.23 -14.79 -14.25
CA GLN A 178 -10.89 -14.91 -13.65
C GLN A 178 -10.95 -14.98 -12.13
N ARG A 179 -11.92 -14.29 -11.52
CA ARG A 179 -12.11 -14.27 -10.07
C ARG A 179 -12.63 -15.61 -9.52
N GLU A 180 -13.47 -16.32 -10.26
CA GLU A 180 -14.02 -17.62 -9.83
C GLU A 180 -12.97 -18.74 -9.81
N VAL A 181 -11.90 -18.60 -10.61
CA VAL A 181 -10.85 -19.62 -10.75
C VAL A 181 -9.64 -19.36 -9.83
N ALA A 182 -9.57 -18.18 -9.21
CA ALA A 182 -8.39 -17.65 -8.50
C ALA A 182 -8.46 -17.75 -6.97
#